data_AF-A0A965RYD4-F1
#
_entry.id   AF-A0A965RYD4-F1
#
_cell.length_a   1.000
_cell.length_b   1.000
_cell.length_c   1.000
_cell.angle_alpha   90.00
_cell.angle_beta   90.00
_cell.angle_gamma   90.00
#
_symmetry.space_group_name_H-M   'P 1'
#
loop_
_entity.id
_entity.type
_entity.pdbx_description
1 polymer ?
#
loop_
_entity_poly.entity_id
_entity_poly.type
_entity_poly.pdbx_seq_one_letter_code
_entity_poly.pdbx_strand_id
1 'polypeptide(L)'
;MPFNKLDESTAGKIRPRFNLQTPVKKEEVMDLIHSFGKGDDSIIVYKYSRFIRLSIPQKDRHTWSPVLNLSFDQEEDRTYIRGLIGPSETVWQSVMLFYIAFSLLGFFGSMFALVKVQTSGDYGYLTIIPVSFAILASIFLISQSGKVKAHTQMLHLLRYLRKSVDSIECVRVD
;
A
#
# COMPACT_ATOMS: atom_id res chain seq x y z
N MET A 1 -9.44 12.62 -21.01
CA MET A 1 -9.94 11.82 -19.87
C MET A 1 -8.88 11.79 -18.77
N PRO A 2 -9.10 12.44 -17.61
CA PRO A 2 -8.06 12.67 -16.59
C PRO A 2 -7.62 11.41 -15.81
N PHE A 3 -8.39 10.32 -15.90
CA PHE A 3 -8.11 9.04 -15.21
C PHE A 3 -7.81 7.85 -16.13
N ASN A 4 -7.75 8.04 -17.47
CA ASN A 4 -7.84 6.92 -18.42
C ASN A 4 -6.54 6.58 -19.19
N LYS A 5 -5.38 6.78 -18.59
CA LYS A 5 -4.18 6.05 -19.00
C LYS A 5 -3.57 5.43 -17.75
N LEU A 6 -3.64 4.10 -17.68
CA LEU A 6 -2.59 3.32 -17.04
C LEU A 6 -1.35 3.66 -17.84
N ASP A 7 -0.63 4.66 -17.35
CA ASP A 7 0.63 5.09 -17.91
C ASP A 7 1.56 3.88 -17.88
N GLU A 8 2.22 3.57 -19.00
CA GLU A 8 3.27 2.54 -19.05
C GLU A 8 4.37 2.82 -17.99
N SER A 9 4.46 4.08 -17.52
CA SER A 9 5.31 4.53 -16.41
C SER A 9 4.93 3.99 -15.01
N THR A 10 3.77 3.35 -14.86
CA THR A 10 3.28 2.77 -13.59
C THR A 10 3.47 1.25 -13.53
N ALA A 11 3.79 0.61 -14.66
CA ALA A 11 4.08 -0.82 -14.70
C ALA A 11 5.28 -1.14 -13.79
N GLY A 12 5.03 -1.85 -12.69
CA GLY A 12 6.06 -2.23 -11.71
C GLY A 12 6.28 -1.24 -10.54
N LYS A 13 5.59 -0.10 -10.47
CA LYS A 13 5.72 0.82 -9.32
C LYS A 13 4.98 0.28 -8.09
N ILE A 14 5.71 0.16 -6.98
CA ILE A 14 5.27 -0.42 -5.69
C ILE A 14 4.13 0.39 -5.04
N ARG A 15 3.96 1.67 -5.40
CA ARG A 15 2.99 2.59 -4.78
C ARG A 15 2.51 3.64 -5.79
N PRO A 16 1.40 3.41 -6.52
CA PRO A 16 0.93 4.37 -7.51
C PRO A 16 0.55 5.68 -6.84
N ARG A 17 1.02 6.78 -7.43
CA ARG A 17 0.74 8.15 -7.03
C ARG A 17 0.09 8.87 -8.20
N PHE A 18 -0.79 9.80 -7.91
CA PHE A 18 -1.37 10.68 -8.92
C PHE A 18 -1.58 12.06 -8.32
N ASN A 19 -1.41 13.08 -9.15
CA ASN A 19 -1.76 14.44 -8.81
C ASN A 19 -2.86 14.91 -9.77
N LEU A 20 -3.90 15.51 -9.22
CA LEU A 20 -4.98 16.15 -9.97
C LEU A 20 -5.02 17.62 -9.57
N GLN A 21 -5.51 18.44 -10.47
CA GLN A 21 -5.74 19.85 -10.27
C GLN A 21 -7.18 20.16 -10.62
N THR A 22 -7.83 20.98 -9.79
CA THR A 22 -9.19 21.45 -10.01
C THR A 22 -9.29 22.94 -9.65
N PRO A 23 -10.09 23.74 -10.38
CA PRO A 23 -10.34 25.14 -10.02
C PRO A 23 -11.27 25.29 -8.81
N VAL A 24 -11.84 24.18 -8.32
CA VAL A 24 -12.76 24.18 -7.16
C VAL A 24 -11.98 24.37 -5.86
N LYS A 25 -12.57 25.06 -4.89
CA LYS A 25 -11.95 25.26 -3.56
C LYS A 25 -11.77 23.94 -2.82
N LYS A 26 -10.70 23.86 -2.04
CA LYS A 26 -10.31 22.67 -1.29
C LYS A 26 -11.45 22.10 -0.43
N GLU A 27 -12.10 22.94 0.37
CA GLU A 27 -13.15 22.52 1.30
C GLU A 27 -14.33 21.89 0.56
N GLU A 28 -14.72 22.46 -0.57
CA GLU A 28 -15.82 22.00 -1.41
C GLU A 28 -15.53 20.63 -2.02
N VAL A 29 -14.31 20.41 -2.53
CA VAL A 29 -13.87 19.10 -3.03
C VAL A 29 -13.88 18.06 -1.91
N MET A 30 -13.40 18.43 -0.72
CA MET A 30 -13.36 17.52 0.42
C MET A 30 -14.76 17.15 0.93
N ASP A 31 -15.71 18.08 0.90
CA ASP A 31 -17.11 17.84 1.24
C ASP A 31 -17.83 16.99 0.20
N LEU A 32 -17.52 17.18 -1.09
CA LEU A 32 -18.05 16.35 -2.17
C LEU A 32 -17.64 14.88 -1.98
N ILE A 33 -16.34 14.62 -1.76
CA ILE A 33 -15.82 13.26 -1.55
C ILE A 33 -16.42 12.61 -0.30
N HIS A 34 -16.62 13.38 0.77
CA HIS A 34 -17.18 12.88 2.02
C HIS A 34 -18.69 12.64 1.94
N SER A 35 -19.43 13.51 1.26
CA SER A 35 -20.89 13.37 1.10
C SER A 35 -21.27 12.22 0.18
N PHE A 36 -20.49 11.96 -0.88
CA PHE A 36 -20.67 10.80 -1.75
C PHE A 36 -20.59 9.46 -0.98
N GLY A 37 -19.78 9.42 0.09
CA GLY A 37 -19.58 8.22 0.90
C GLY A 37 -20.71 7.92 1.89
N LYS A 38 -21.58 8.90 2.19
CA LYS A 38 -22.68 8.69 3.14
C LYS A 38 -23.74 7.71 2.65
N GLY A 39 -23.76 7.39 1.36
CA GLY A 39 -24.67 6.41 0.75
C GLY A 39 -24.01 5.08 0.37
N ASP A 40 -22.71 4.91 0.61
CA ASP A 40 -21.94 3.74 0.18
C ASP A 40 -21.27 3.04 1.36
N ASP A 41 -21.90 1.98 1.86
CA ASP A 41 -21.37 1.13 2.95
C ASP A 41 -20.13 0.32 2.57
N SER A 42 -19.69 0.38 1.30
CA SER A 42 -18.55 -0.38 0.81
C SER A 42 -17.20 0.31 1.06
N ILE A 43 -17.20 1.59 1.45
CA ILE A 43 -15.99 2.38 1.71
C ILE A 43 -16.18 3.26 2.95
N ILE A 44 -15.18 3.29 3.83
CA ILE A 44 -15.11 4.21 4.95
C ILE A 44 -14.29 5.43 4.54
N VAL A 45 -14.89 6.62 4.69
CA VAL A 45 -14.25 7.91 4.45
C VAL A 45 -13.89 8.56 5.78
N TYR A 46 -12.60 8.75 6.03
CA TYR A 46 -12.11 9.54 7.15
C TYR A 46 -11.68 10.93 6.65
N LYS A 47 -12.42 11.97 7.03
CA LYS A 47 -12.11 13.37 6.69
C LYS A 47 -11.31 14.03 7.80
N TYR A 48 -10.16 14.60 7.45
CA TYR A 48 -9.35 15.47 8.31
C TYR A 48 -9.25 16.87 7.68
N SER A 49 -8.59 17.83 8.32
CA SER A 49 -8.52 19.23 7.81
C SER A 49 -7.75 19.37 6.47
N ARG A 50 -6.72 18.55 6.23
CA ARG A 50 -5.89 18.65 5.01
C ARG A 50 -5.80 17.37 4.19
N PHE A 51 -6.36 16.27 4.69
CA PHE A 51 -6.29 14.98 4.05
C PHE A 51 -7.57 14.19 4.24
N ILE A 52 -7.86 13.31 3.29
CA ILE A 52 -8.94 12.34 3.36
C ILE A 52 -8.32 10.95 3.22
N ARG A 53 -8.72 10.03 4.10
CA ARG A 53 -8.31 8.63 4.03
C ARG A 53 -9.52 7.78 3.66
N LEU A 54 -9.40 7.03 2.57
CA LEU A 54 -10.39 6.06 2.11
C LEU A 54 -9.89 4.65 2.46
N SER A 55 -10.74 3.88 3.14
CA SER A 55 -10.44 2.52 3.58
C SER A 55 -11.60 1.57 3.32
N ILE A 56 -11.30 0.29 3.15
CA ILE A 56 -12.32 -0.76 3.15
C ILE A 56 -12.90 -0.95 4.56
N PRO A 57 -14.23 -1.19 4.70
CA PRO A 57 -14.89 -1.51 5.95
C PRO A 57 -14.27 -2.69 6.68
N GLN A 58 -14.32 -2.69 8.02
CA GLN A 58 -13.68 -3.75 8.83
C GLN A 58 -14.19 -5.15 8.48
N LYS A 59 -15.47 -5.30 8.13
CA LYS A 59 -16.10 -6.58 7.72
C LYS A 59 -15.44 -7.22 6.50
N ASP A 60 -14.97 -6.40 5.55
CA ASP A 60 -14.43 -6.84 4.26
C ASP A 60 -12.90 -6.66 4.19
N ARG A 61 -12.28 -6.20 5.29
CA ARG A 61 -10.87 -5.88 5.37
C ARG A 61 -10.06 -7.14 5.67
N HIS A 62 -9.11 -7.45 4.80
CA HIS A 62 -8.11 -8.48 5.02
C HIS A 62 -6.73 -7.85 5.31
N THR A 63 -5.74 -8.67 5.66
CA THR A 63 -4.39 -8.22 6.01
C THR A 63 -3.81 -7.28 4.95
N TRP A 64 -3.88 -7.65 3.66
CA TRP A 64 -3.36 -6.84 2.54
C TRP A 64 -4.29 -5.73 2.01
N SER A 65 -5.32 -5.32 2.76
CA SER A 65 -6.28 -4.35 2.22
C SER A 65 -5.62 -2.98 1.99
N PRO A 66 -5.83 -2.36 0.81
CA PRO A 66 -5.21 -1.08 0.48
C PRO A 66 -5.93 0.08 1.17
N VAL A 67 -5.21 1.18 1.27
CA VAL A 67 -5.67 2.46 1.77
C VAL A 67 -5.31 3.52 0.73
N LEU A 68 -6.26 4.40 0.45
CA LEU A 68 -6.05 5.56 -0.43
C LEU A 68 -6.02 6.82 0.44
N ASN A 69 -4.87 7.47 0.49
CA ASN A 69 -4.70 8.75 1.17
C ASN A 69 -4.71 9.86 0.13
N LEU A 70 -5.54 10.87 0.36
CA LEU A 70 -5.68 12.07 -0.46
C LEU A 70 -5.20 13.26 0.35
N SER A 71 -4.25 14.02 -0.18
CA SER A 71 -3.82 15.29 0.40
C SER A 71 -4.27 16.43 -0.50
N PHE A 72 -4.70 17.53 0.12
CA PHE A 72 -5.23 18.69 -0.58
C PHE A 72 -4.41 19.92 -0.25
N ASP A 73 -3.77 20.47 -1.28
CA ASP A 73 -3.03 21.72 -1.22
C ASP A 73 -3.72 22.75 -2.11
N GLN A 74 -3.88 23.98 -1.61
CA GLN A 74 -4.45 25.08 -2.38
C GLN A 74 -3.34 26.05 -2.72
N GLU A 75 -3.15 26.32 -4.00
CA GLU A 75 -2.23 27.35 -4.49
C GLU A 75 -3.03 28.29 -5.39
N GLU A 76 -3.01 29.59 -5.03
CA GLU A 76 -3.75 30.64 -5.74
C GLU A 76 -5.24 30.25 -5.94
N ASP A 77 -5.66 30.07 -7.19
CA ASP A 77 -7.03 29.75 -7.60
C ASP A 77 -7.24 28.26 -7.93
N ARG A 78 -6.29 27.39 -7.59
CA ARG A 78 -6.38 25.95 -7.91
C ARG A 78 -6.09 25.07 -6.71
N THR A 79 -6.84 23.98 -6.62
CA THR A 79 -6.64 22.93 -5.63
C THR A 79 -5.92 21.75 -6.27
N TYR A 80 -4.83 21.34 -5.66
CA TYR A 80 -4.09 20.13 -6.00
C TYR A 80 -4.50 18.98 -5.08
N ILE A 81 -4.94 17.88 -5.70
CA ILE A 81 -5.33 16.64 -5.04
C ILE A 81 -4.23 15.62 -5.30
N ARG A 82 -3.45 15.30 -4.26
CA ARG A 82 -2.38 14.30 -4.33
C ARG A 82 -2.89 12.99 -3.75
N GLY A 83 -3.02 11.98 -4.59
CA GLY A 83 -3.44 10.65 -4.18
C GLY A 83 -2.27 9.69 -4.06
N LEU A 84 -2.23 8.98 -2.95
CA LEU A 84 -1.25 7.94 -2.68
C LEU A 84 -1.97 6.67 -2.21
N ILE A 85 -1.79 5.60 -2.98
CA ILE A 85 -2.38 4.30 -2.69
C ILE A 85 -1.28 3.38 -2.18
N GLY A 86 -1.50 2.72 -1.06
CA GLY A 86 -0.60 1.68 -0.59
C GLY A 86 -1.28 0.65 0.29
N PRO A 87 -0.59 -0.45 0.61
CA PRO A 87 -1.03 -1.34 1.69
C PRO A 87 -1.07 -0.58 3.01
N SER A 88 -1.83 -1.10 3.98
CA SER A 88 -1.81 -0.55 5.34
C SER A 88 -0.40 -0.61 5.94
N GLU A 89 -0.07 0.37 6.79
CA GLU A 89 1.26 0.47 7.44
C GLU A 89 1.61 -0.78 8.24
N THR A 90 0.59 -1.41 8.83
CA THR A 90 0.71 -2.65 9.63
C THR A 90 1.25 -3.82 8.81
N VAL A 91 0.92 -3.92 7.52
CA VAL A 91 1.40 -5.03 6.67
C VAL A 91 2.91 -4.94 6.47
N TRP A 92 3.39 -3.77 6.08
CA TRP A 92 4.83 -3.57 5.84
C TRP A 92 5.63 -3.83 7.12
N GLN A 93 5.15 -3.32 8.26
CA GLN A 93 5.78 -3.55 9.56
C GLN A 93 5.84 -5.05 9.90
N SER A 94 4.75 -5.80 9.68
CA SER A 94 4.73 -7.23 9.94
C SER A 94 5.74 -8.00 9.07
N VAL A 95 5.79 -7.68 7.77
CA VAL A 95 6.74 -8.32 6.84
C VAL A 95 8.18 -7.99 7.23
N MET A 96 8.47 -6.72 7.50
CA MET A 96 9.79 -6.27 7.94
C MET A 96 10.21 -6.96 9.25
N LEU A 97 9.31 -7.08 10.23
CA LEU A 97 9.56 -7.77 11.49
C LEU A 97 9.94 -9.23 11.27
N PHE A 98 9.18 -9.96 10.44
CA PHE A 98 9.51 -11.35 10.11
C PHE A 98 10.87 -11.47 9.41
N TYR A 99 11.16 -10.58 8.46
CA TYR A 99 12.47 -10.55 7.80
C TYR A 99 13.60 -10.36 8.80
N ILE A 100 13.49 -9.40 9.72
CA ILE A 100 14.52 -9.14 10.72
C ILE A 100 14.66 -10.33 11.66
N ALA A 101 13.54 -10.85 12.18
CA ALA A 101 13.55 -11.97 13.11
C ALA A 101 14.22 -13.22 12.50
N PHE A 102 13.80 -13.63 11.30
CA PHE A 102 14.35 -14.81 10.63
C PHE A 102 15.77 -14.57 10.10
N SER A 103 16.13 -13.34 9.71
CA SER A 103 17.51 -13.03 9.32
C SER A 103 18.46 -13.14 10.52
N LEU A 104 18.04 -12.67 11.70
CA LEU A 104 18.83 -12.81 12.93
C LEU A 104 18.97 -14.28 13.34
N LEU A 105 17.87 -15.03 13.34
CA LEU A 105 17.89 -16.47 13.62
C LEU A 105 18.79 -17.22 12.62
N GLY A 106 18.69 -16.88 11.34
CA GLY A 106 19.54 -17.42 10.28
C GLY A 106 21.00 -17.09 10.49
N PHE A 107 21.31 -15.84 10.82
CA PHE A 107 22.68 -15.37 11.05
C PHE A 107 23.33 -16.08 12.25
N PHE A 108 22.70 -16.04 13.43
CA PHE A 108 23.21 -16.71 14.62
C PHE A 108 23.21 -18.24 14.48
N GLY A 109 22.19 -18.81 13.84
CA GLY A 109 22.13 -20.23 13.53
C GLY A 109 23.25 -20.68 12.59
N SER A 110 23.59 -19.85 11.60
CA SER A 110 24.71 -20.11 10.68
C SER A 110 26.06 -20.02 11.39
N MET A 111 26.24 -19.03 12.28
CA MET A 111 27.44 -18.96 13.13
C MET A 111 27.58 -20.22 14.00
N PHE A 112 26.51 -20.64 14.65
CA PHE A 112 26.50 -21.86 15.46
C PHE A 112 26.81 -23.11 14.63
N ALA A 113 26.22 -23.22 13.44
CA ALA A 113 26.49 -24.32 12.52
C ALA A 113 27.98 -24.41 12.15
N LEU A 114 28.61 -23.28 11.83
CA LEU A 114 30.04 -23.24 11.50
C LEU A 114 30.92 -23.66 12.68
N VAL A 115 30.60 -23.23 13.90
CA VAL A 115 31.32 -23.65 15.11
C VAL A 115 31.20 -25.17 15.32
N LYS A 116 30.00 -25.74 15.10
CA LYS A 116 29.76 -27.18 15.23
C LYS A 116 30.50 -27.99 14.18
N VAL A 117 30.57 -27.52 12.94
CA VAL A 117 31.38 -28.15 11.89
C VAL A 117 32.85 -28.17 12.28
N GLN A 118 33.39 -27.06 12.77
CA GLN A 118 34.79 -26.97 13.16
C GLN A 118 35.15 -27.81 14.40
N THR A 119 34.24 -27.90 15.38
CA THR A 119 34.50 -28.57 16.65
C THR A 119 34.20 -30.07 16.60
N SER A 120 33.10 -30.45 15.94
CA SER A 120 32.54 -31.81 15.99
C SER A 120 32.62 -32.52 14.65
N GLY A 121 33.00 -31.84 13.56
CA GLY A 121 32.99 -32.41 12.21
C GLY A 121 31.59 -32.76 11.68
N ASP A 122 30.53 -32.32 12.36
CA ASP A 122 29.15 -32.62 11.99
C ASP A 122 28.64 -31.61 10.96
N TYR A 123 28.68 -32.02 9.70
CA TYR A 123 28.21 -31.24 8.56
C TYR A 123 26.67 -31.14 8.48
N GLY A 124 25.93 -31.90 9.28
CA GLY A 124 24.46 -31.85 9.31
C GLY A 124 23.92 -30.47 9.68
N TYR A 125 24.63 -29.74 10.53
CA TYR A 125 24.25 -28.37 10.94
C TYR A 125 24.35 -27.35 9.81
N LEU A 126 25.10 -27.61 8.73
CA LEU A 126 25.15 -26.70 7.57
C LEU A 126 23.80 -26.54 6.88
N THR A 127 22.86 -27.48 7.07
CA THR A 127 21.48 -27.39 6.56
C THR A 127 20.72 -26.15 7.08
N ILE A 128 21.15 -25.56 8.20
CA ILE A 128 20.56 -24.33 8.75
C ILE A 128 20.67 -23.16 7.76
N ILE A 129 21.76 -23.08 7.01
CA ILE A 129 22.02 -22.00 6.04
C ILE A 129 20.98 -22.01 4.90
N PRO A 130 20.84 -23.09 4.10
CA PRO A 130 19.84 -23.12 3.02
C PRO A 130 18.42 -23.06 3.55
N VAL A 131 18.12 -23.62 4.73
CA VAL A 131 16.80 -23.51 5.36
C VAL A 131 16.47 -22.06 5.69
N SER A 132 17.41 -21.30 6.25
CA SER A 132 17.22 -19.87 6.51
C SER A 132 16.94 -19.10 5.22
N PHE A 133 17.69 -19.35 4.15
CA PHE A 133 17.42 -18.73 2.84
C PHE A 133 16.05 -19.10 2.28
N ALA A 134 15.64 -20.37 2.41
CA ALA A 134 14.32 -20.83 1.99
C ALA A 134 13.19 -20.12 2.77
N ILE A 135 13.35 -19.92 4.07
CA ILE A 135 12.39 -19.17 4.89
C ILE A 135 12.30 -17.71 4.40
N LEU A 136 13.42 -17.01 4.22
CA LEU A 136 13.42 -15.63 3.73
C LEU A 136 12.80 -15.50 2.33
N ALA A 137 13.04 -16.49 1.45
CA ALA A 137 12.40 -16.57 0.15
C ALA A 137 10.89 -16.81 0.26
N SER A 138 10.43 -17.64 1.20
CA SER A 138 8.99 -17.86 1.42
C SER A 138 8.26 -16.58 1.86
N ILE A 139 8.88 -15.77 2.74
CA ILE A 139 8.33 -14.48 3.18
C ILE A 139 8.17 -13.53 1.98
N PHE A 140 9.14 -13.55 1.05
CA PHE A 140 9.07 -12.77 -0.19
C PHE A 140 7.85 -13.15 -1.03
N LEU A 141 7.64 -14.45 -1.25
CA LEU A 141 6.53 -14.96 -2.05
C LEU A 141 5.17 -14.63 -1.43
N ILE A 142 5.05 -14.71 -0.10
CA ILE A 142 3.84 -14.32 0.63
C ILE A 142 3.56 -12.83 0.43
N SER A 143 4.59 -11.98 0.56
CA SER A 143 4.48 -10.54 0.33
C SER A 143 4.01 -10.22 -1.09
N GLN A 144 4.52 -10.93 -2.09
CA GLN A 144 4.12 -10.77 -3.48
C GLN A 144 2.67 -11.21 -3.73
N SER A 145 2.26 -12.34 -3.16
CA SER A 145 0.89 -12.88 -3.27
C SER A 145 -0.15 -11.91 -2.68
N GLY A 146 0.22 -11.21 -1.61
CA GLY A 146 -0.61 -10.18 -1.00
C GLY A 146 -0.99 -9.03 -1.94
N LYS A 147 -0.09 -8.65 -2.85
CA LYS A 147 -0.34 -7.57 -3.82
C LYS A 147 -1.49 -7.90 -4.77
N VAL A 148 -1.60 -9.18 -5.17
CA VAL A 148 -2.65 -9.65 -6.07
C VAL A 148 -4.02 -9.52 -5.41
N LYS A 149 -4.13 -9.91 -4.13
CA LYS A 149 -5.38 -9.78 -3.36
C LYS A 149 -5.82 -8.33 -3.17
N ALA A 150 -4.86 -7.43 -2.95
CA ALA A 150 -5.12 -6.00 -2.77
C ALA A 150 -5.62 -5.30 -4.04
N HIS A 151 -5.36 -5.86 -5.23
CA HIS A 151 -5.60 -5.19 -6.51
C HIS A 151 -7.09 -4.86 -6.73
N THR A 152 -7.99 -5.80 -6.45
CA THR A 152 -9.43 -5.60 -6.62
C THR A 152 -9.97 -4.48 -5.72
N GLN A 153 -9.54 -4.47 -4.45
CA GLN A 153 -9.94 -3.42 -3.50
C GLN A 153 -9.33 -2.06 -3.86
N MET A 154 -8.12 -2.04 -4.41
CA MET A 154 -7.49 -0.80 -4.90
C MET A 154 -8.29 -0.19 -6.06
N LEU A 155 -8.69 -1.02 -7.04
CA LEU A 155 -9.53 -0.57 -8.14
C LEU A 155 -10.88 -0.04 -7.64
N HIS A 156 -11.42 -0.65 -6.58
CA HIS A 156 -12.65 -0.19 -5.97
C HIS A 156 -12.51 1.23 -5.38
N LEU A 157 -11.46 1.49 -4.59
CA LEU A 157 -11.17 2.82 -4.04
C LEU A 157 -10.97 3.88 -5.13
N LEU A 158 -10.28 3.53 -6.22
CA LEU A 158 -10.08 4.41 -7.38
C LEU A 158 -11.39 4.72 -8.10
N ARG A 159 -12.26 3.71 -8.29
CA ARG A 159 -13.58 3.89 -8.91
C ARG A 159 -14.46 4.80 -8.07
N TYR A 160 -14.44 4.64 -6.76
CA TYR A 160 -15.16 5.51 -5.83
C TYR A 160 -14.68 6.96 -5.97
N LEU A 161 -13.36 7.21 -5.88
CA LEU A 161 -12.81 8.55 -6.02
C LEU A 161 -13.18 9.18 -7.37
N ARG A 162 -13.09 8.39 -8.45
CA ARG A 162 -13.46 8.86 -9.78
C ARG A 162 -14.91 9.31 -9.82
N LYS A 163 -15.83 8.49 -9.29
CA LYS A 163 -17.26 8.82 -9.25
C LYS A 163 -17.55 10.04 -8.38
N SER A 164 -16.88 10.18 -7.24
CA SER A 164 -17.09 11.30 -6.31
C SER A 164 -16.59 12.64 -6.88
N VAL A 165 -15.73 12.61 -7.90
CA VAL A 165 -15.09 13.78 -8.50
C VAL A 165 -15.58 14.03 -9.93
N ASP A 166 -16.52 13.21 -10.42
CA ASP A 166 -17.00 13.26 -11.82
C ASP A 166 -17.78 14.56 -12.14
N SER A 167 -18.34 15.22 -11.12
CA SER A 167 -19.07 16.48 -11.26
C SER A 167 -18.17 17.73 -11.33
N ILE A 168 -16.85 17.58 -11.12
CA ILE A 168 -15.90 18.70 -11.12
C ILE A 168 -14.84 18.50 -12.20
N GLU A 169 -14.42 19.60 -12.84
CA GLU A 169 -13.32 19.55 -13.79
C GLU A 169 -12.01 19.25 -13.04
N CYS A 170 -11.43 18.09 -13.35
CA CYS A 170 -10.14 17.67 -12.85
C CYS A 170 -9.19 17.42 -14.01
N VAL A 171 -8.01 18.04 -13.94
CA VAL A 171 -6.92 17.84 -14.89
C VAL A 171 -5.79 17.12 -14.17
N ARG A 172 -5.21 16.09 -14.78
CA ARG A 172 -4.05 15.40 -14.20
C ARG A 172 -2.81 16.27 -14.39
N VAL A 173 -2.02 16.41 -13.35
CA VAL A 173 -0.71 17.09 -13.37
C VAL A 173 0.34 16.04 -13.07
N ASP A 174 1.44 16.02 -13.82
CA ASP A 174 2.54 15.07 -13.62
C ASP A 174 3.52 15.54 -12.53
#